data_AF-F9HMP5-F1
#
_entry.id   AF-F9HMP5-F1
#
_cell.length_a   1.000
_cell.length_b   1.000
_cell.length_c   1.000
_cell.angle_alpha   90.00
_cell.angle_beta   90.00
_cell.angle_gamma   90.00
#
_symmetry.space_group_name_H-M   'P 1'
#
loop_
_entity.id
_entity.type
_entity.pdbx_description
1 polymer ?
#
loop_
_entity_poly.entity_id
_entity_poly.type
_entity_poly.pdbx_seq_one_letter_code
_entity_poly.pdbx_strand_id
1 'polypeptide(L)'
;MKYQKENRKEFFAYIEKLIDEDKYTECITALENIPMEERDYKVWYQLARAYQNFVIVGNDDKGTPSFIGDKFLLKSIDILNSVREEGKDKAEWNMRMAYAYQYLTHEEERAIPYALRWAELDPEEQNALEVVKECKEEIEKRAFRANVATDKVINQETAEIDEDWCIYLCNAFAYDLPAVVRTNLALRDFEFTVNYPKRLHLQILYKNANDNGFPTKEEGEYLYDIEDAVVEIIEQHGDMLAGVVKCDERAHIFAYVKNELGYYDEISEMMSENFPDYAYTLAVFEDKDWVMYFHGLYPDRYEYQSIMNMRLIENIKSNGDSMVPRVLEHCLCFTTEENGEAFLAKVMEEGFIKLSSENLSNNEAIDKEHPYELVIGREDAFEDIDETVWYLMDLAEEFDGEYDGWACHIVK
;
A
#
# COMPACT_ATOMS: atom_id res chain seq x y z
N MET A 1 -22.13 10.97 12.10
CA MET A 1 -22.47 11.12 13.55
C MET A 1 -21.26 10.68 14.36
N LYS A 2 -20.87 11.39 15.43
CA LYS A 2 -19.69 11.00 16.23
C LYS A 2 -20.05 9.89 17.24
N TYR A 3 -19.18 8.88 17.35
CA TYR A 3 -19.32 7.81 18.34
C TYR A 3 -19.08 8.33 19.76
N GLN A 4 -19.95 7.90 20.68
CA GLN A 4 -19.82 8.03 22.13
C GLN A 4 -20.37 6.75 22.77
N LYS A 5 -19.80 6.29 23.89
CA LYS A 5 -20.25 5.04 24.52
C LYS A 5 -21.74 5.07 24.87
N GLU A 6 -22.26 6.24 25.22
CA GLU A 6 -23.66 6.49 25.57
C GLU A 6 -24.61 6.41 24.36
N ASN A 7 -24.12 6.66 23.14
CA ASN A 7 -24.90 6.64 21.92
C ASN A 7 -24.63 5.40 21.04
N ARG A 8 -23.96 4.37 21.58
CA ARG A 8 -23.52 3.18 20.84
C ARG A 8 -24.65 2.54 20.01
N LYS A 9 -25.87 2.49 20.55
CA LYS A 9 -27.02 1.89 19.87
C LYS A 9 -27.45 2.73 18.65
N GLU A 10 -27.58 4.04 18.85
CA GLU A 10 -27.90 5.00 17.81
C GLU A 10 -26.79 5.00 16.74
N PHE A 11 -25.53 4.89 17.14
CA PHE A 11 -24.38 4.78 16.25
C PHE A 11 -24.46 3.59 15.31
N PHE A 12 -24.70 2.39 15.83
CA PHE A 12 -24.85 1.24 14.94
C PHE A 12 -26.10 1.33 14.06
N ALA A 13 -27.19 1.94 14.54
CA ALA A 13 -28.35 2.21 13.67
C ALA A 13 -28.03 3.19 12.54
N TYR A 14 -27.16 4.18 12.79
CA TYR A 14 -26.65 5.09 11.78
C TYR A 14 -25.74 4.37 10.77
N ILE A 15 -24.86 3.46 11.22
CA ILE A 15 -24.04 2.64 10.33
C ILE A 15 -24.90 1.75 9.44
N GLU A 16 -25.90 1.05 9.98
CA GLU A 16 -26.81 0.24 9.14
C GLU A 16 -27.55 1.11 8.13
N LYS A 17 -28.02 2.31 8.53
CA LYS A 17 -28.65 3.25 7.60
C LYS A 17 -27.72 3.64 6.45
N LEU A 18 -26.45 3.92 6.73
CA LEU A 18 -25.49 4.28 5.67
C LEU A 18 -25.21 3.09 4.74
N ILE A 19 -25.16 1.87 5.28
CA ILE A 19 -25.01 0.65 4.48
C ILE A 19 -26.22 0.45 3.56
N ASP A 20 -27.44 0.63 4.09
CA ASP A 20 -28.69 0.54 3.32
C ASP A 20 -28.80 1.64 2.24
N GLU A 21 -28.07 2.74 2.39
CA GLU A 21 -27.98 3.86 1.44
C GLU A 21 -26.76 3.75 0.50
N ASP A 22 -26.02 2.64 0.52
CA ASP A 22 -24.77 2.43 -0.25
C ASP A 22 -23.69 3.50 -0.02
N LYS A 23 -23.62 4.07 1.20
CA LYS A 23 -22.66 5.10 1.60
C LYS A 23 -21.48 4.51 2.36
N TYR A 24 -20.73 3.64 1.71
CA TYR A 24 -19.68 2.85 2.36
C TYR A 24 -18.48 3.68 2.81
N THR A 25 -18.07 4.68 2.04
CA THR A 25 -16.98 5.61 2.47
C THR A 25 -17.34 6.41 3.72
N GLU A 26 -18.60 6.84 3.86
CA GLU A 26 -19.09 7.47 5.09
C GLU A 26 -19.13 6.48 6.26
N CYS A 27 -19.46 5.20 6.01
CA CYS A 27 -19.41 4.14 7.03
C CYS A 27 -17.99 3.94 7.54
N ILE A 28 -17.04 3.76 6.60
CA ILE A 28 -15.61 3.58 6.89
C ILE A 28 -15.11 4.76 7.72
N THR A 29 -15.34 5.98 7.24
CA THR A 29 -14.93 7.20 7.95
C THR A 29 -15.52 7.26 9.36
N ALA A 30 -16.81 6.96 9.53
CA ALA A 30 -17.45 6.99 10.84
C ALA A 30 -16.88 5.96 11.82
N LEU A 31 -16.54 4.76 11.33
CA LEU A 31 -15.98 3.66 12.11
C LEU A 31 -14.49 3.87 12.43
N GLU A 32 -13.71 4.39 11.49
CA GLU A 32 -12.29 4.73 11.68
C GLU A 32 -12.10 5.88 12.67
N ASN A 33 -13.04 6.82 12.74
CA ASN A 33 -13.04 7.90 13.74
C ASN A 33 -13.22 7.43 15.19
N ILE A 34 -13.53 6.15 15.43
CA ILE A 34 -13.52 5.55 16.77
C ILE A 34 -12.05 5.25 17.12
N PRO A 35 -11.52 5.74 18.26
CA PRO A 35 -10.16 5.39 18.69
C PRO A 35 -9.99 3.87 18.81
N MET A 36 -8.84 3.33 18.39
CA MET A 36 -8.61 1.88 18.30
C MET A 36 -8.84 1.17 19.63
N GLU A 37 -8.43 1.79 20.74
CA GLU A 37 -8.60 1.30 22.11
C GLU A 37 -10.08 1.21 22.56
N GLU A 38 -10.99 1.87 21.85
CA GLU A 38 -12.43 1.82 22.09
C GLU A 38 -13.18 0.85 21.15
N ARG A 39 -12.49 0.25 20.17
CA ARG A 39 -13.09 -0.65 19.19
C ARG A 39 -13.23 -2.06 19.76
N ASP A 40 -14.48 -2.43 20.05
CA ASP A 40 -14.83 -3.81 20.39
C ASP A 40 -15.03 -4.67 19.13
N TYR A 41 -15.22 -5.99 19.30
CA TYR A 41 -15.49 -6.93 18.20
C TYR A 41 -16.54 -6.42 17.20
N LYS A 42 -17.61 -5.77 17.69
CA LYS A 42 -18.69 -5.30 16.82
C LYS A 42 -18.23 -4.13 15.95
N VAL A 43 -17.42 -3.23 16.48
CA VAL A 43 -16.86 -2.11 15.70
C VAL A 43 -15.94 -2.66 14.61
N TRP A 44 -15.00 -3.54 14.97
CA TRP A 44 -14.09 -4.18 14.01
C TRP A 44 -14.85 -4.94 12.94
N TYR A 45 -15.80 -5.78 13.32
CA TYR A 45 -16.63 -6.53 12.36
C TYR A 45 -17.38 -5.60 11.40
N GLN A 46 -17.96 -4.49 11.88
CA GLN A 46 -18.65 -3.54 11.00
C GLN A 46 -17.70 -2.78 10.08
N LEU A 47 -16.46 -2.51 10.51
CA LEU A 47 -15.45 -1.87 9.67
C LEU A 47 -14.97 -2.82 8.56
N ALA A 48 -14.71 -4.08 8.89
CA ALA A 48 -14.41 -5.12 7.90
C ALA A 48 -15.54 -5.26 6.86
N ARG A 49 -16.79 -5.26 7.31
CA ARG A 49 -17.99 -5.26 6.45
C ARG A 49 -18.06 -4.02 5.57
N ALA A 50 -17.79 -2.83 6.11
CA ALA A 50 -17.85 -1.58 5.36
C ALA A 50 -16.80 -1.54 4.24
N TYR A 51 -15.58 -2.02 4.49
CA TYR A 51 -14.57 -2.19 3.44
C TYR A 51 -15.01 -3.17 2.36
N GLN A 52 -15.48 -4.36 2.71
CA GLN A 52 -15.93 -5.33 1.71
C GLN A 52 -17.09 -4.78 0.87
N ASN A 53 -18.07 -4.16 1.51
CA ASN A 53 -19.20 -3.59 0.78
C ASN A 53 -18.75 -2.44 -0.15
N PHE A 54 -17.82 -1.59 0.30
CA PHE A 54 -17.19 -0.59 -0.56
C PHE A 54 -16.54 -1.23 -1.79
N VAL A 55 -15.83 -2.36 -1.63
CA VAL A 55 -15.18 -3.04 -2.75
C VAL A 55 -16.18 -3.69 -3.70
N ILE A 56 -17.12 -4.47 -3.15
CA ILE A 56 -18.01 -5.34 -3.92
C ILE A 56 -19.11 -4.53 -4.63
N VAL A 57 -19.63 -3.49 -3.97
CA VAL A 57 -20.77 -2.70 -4.46
C VAL A 57 -20.35 -1.30 -4.88
N GLY A 58 -19.44 -0.66 -4.13
CA GLY A 58 -19.06 0.74 -4.36
C GLY A 58 -20.11 1.73 -3.85
N ASN A 59 -19.72 2.99 -3.65
CA ASN A 59 -20.69 4.02 -3.22
C ASN A 59 -21.77 4.21 -4.29
N ASP A 60 -23.03 4.36 -3.87
CA ASP A 60 -24.19 4.51 -4.75
C ASP A 60 -24.30 3.41 -5.84
N ASP A 61 -23.80 2.19 -5.56
CA ASP A 61 -23.77 1.06 -6.51
C ASP A 61 -23.02 1.36 -7.82
N LYS A 62 -21.99 2.22 -7.74
CA LYS A 62 -21.16 2.60 -8.90
C LYS A 62 -20.01 1.63 -9.15
N GLY A 63 -19.88 0.59 -8.33
CA GLY A 63 -18.72 -0.28 -8.31
C GLY A 63 -17.47 0.42 -7.79
N THR A 64 -16.49 -0.39 -7.42
CA THR A 64 -15.14 0.09 -7.10
C THR A 64 -14.19 -0.53 -8.12
N PRO A 65 -13.29 0.25 -8.74
CA PRO A 65 -12.29 -0.32 -9.63
C PRO A 65 -11.54 -1.46 -8.93
N SER A 66 -11.38 -2.61 -9.61
CA SER A 66 -10.87 -3.85 -9.01
C SER A 66 -9.55 -3.67 -8.26
N PHE A 67 -8.72 -2.73 -8.70
CA PHE A 67 -7.45 -2.41 -8.06
C PHE A 67 -7.53 -1.73 -6.69
N ILE A 68 -8.55 -0.90 -6.49
CA ILE A 68 -8.87 -0.34 -5.19
C ILE A 68 -9.45 -1.46 -4.31
N GLY A 69 -10.12 -2.42 -4.95
CA GLY A 69 -10.75 -3.59 -4.35
C GLY A 69 -9.82 -4.43 -3.49
N ASP A 70 -8.76 -4.99 -4.09
CA ASP A 70 -7.86 -5.93 -3.40
C ASP A 70 -7.24 -5.33 -2.12
N LYS A 71 -6.84 -4.05 -2.17
CA LYS A 71 -6.31 -3.33 -1.01
C LYS A 71 -7.31 -3.38 0.15
N PHE A 72 -8.55 -2.96 -0.07
CA PHE A 72 -9.56 -2.93 1.00
C PHE A 72 -10.07 -4.32 1.42
N LEU A 73 -10.00 -5.33 0.55
CA LEU A 73 -10.29 -6.72 0.91
C LEU A 73 -9.23 -7.30 1.84
N LEU A 74 -7.94 -7.09 1.53
CA LEU A 74 -6.84 -7.40 2.45
C LEU A 74 -7.04 -6.68 3.78
N LYS A 75 -7.40 -5.39 3.74
CA LYS A 75 -7.70 -4.65 4.96
C LYS A 75 -8.79 -5.30 5.81
N SER A 76 -9.85 -5.77 5.15
CA SER A 76 -10.95 -6.47 5.80
C SER A 76 -10.53 -7.81 6.41
N ILE A 77 -9.69 -8.58 5.72
CA ILE A 77 -9.19 -9.89 6.20
C ILE A 77 -8.38 -9.71 7.48
N ASP A 78 -7.48 -8.72 7.53
CA ASP A 78 -6.65 -8.45 8.71
C ASP A 78 -7.50 -8.06 9.92
N ILE A 79 -8.53 -7.22 9.73
CA ILE A 79 -9.50 -6.91 10.80
C ILE A 79 -10.15 -8.18 11.33
N LEU A 80 -10.65 -9.02 10.42
CA LEU A 80 -11.36 -10.22 10.83
C LEU A 80 -10.43 -11.17 11.57
N ASN A 81 -9.17 -11.30 11.12
CA ASN A 81 -8.14 -12.08 11.79
C ASN A 81 -7.79 -11.53 13.19
N SER A 82 -7.69 -10.20 13.36
CA SER A 82 -7.38 -9.59 14.67
C SER A 82 -8.46 -9.89 15.71
N VAL A 83 -9.71 -10.08 15.27
CA VAL A 83 -10.84 -10.47 16.14
C VAL A 83 -11.23 -11.95 16.03
N ARG A 84 -10.35 -12.80 15.48
CA ARG A 84 -10.62 -14.21 15.21
C ARG A 84 -11.01 -15.01 16.44
N GLU A 85 -10.40 -14.74 17.60
CA GLU A 85 -10.71 -15.49 18.82
C GLU A 85 -12.17 -15.33 19.26
N GLU A 86 -12.77 -14.16 19.04
CA GLU A 86 -14.19 -13.92 19.26
C GLU A 86 -15.07 -14.30 18.05
N GLY A 87 -14.49 -14.38 16.85
CA GLY A 87 -15.22 -14.51 15.58
C GLY A 87 -15.35 -15.92 15.01
N LYS A 88 -14.33 -16.78 15.16
CA LYS A 88 -14.19 -18.04 14.40
C LYS A 88 -15.36 -19.03 14.50
N ASP A 89 -16.14 -18.96 15.58
CA ASP A 89 -17.31 -19.82 15.82
C ASP A 89 -18.65 -19.14 15.51
N LYS A 90 -18.63 -17.95 14.88
CA LYS A 90 -19.82 -17.21 14.43
C LYS A 90 -20.01 -17.37 12.92
N ALA A 91 -21.25 -17.59 12.49
CA ALA A 91 -21.59 -17.76 11.08
C ALA A 91 -21.24 -16.50 10.27
N GLU A 92 -21.59 -15.33 10.79
CA GLU A 92 -21.39 -14.04 10.12
C GLU A 92 -19.92 -13.67 9.93
N TRP A 93 -19.03 -14.09 10.84
CA TRP A 93 -17.59 -13.88 10.70
C TRP A 93 -17.01 -14.77 9.60
N ASN A 94 -17.40 -16.06 9.58
CA ASN A 94 -16.97 -16.99 8.54
C ASN A 94 -17.52 -16.58 7.16
N MET A 95 -18.75 -16.09 7.10
CA MET A 95 -19.32 -15.48 5.89
C MET A 95 -18.45 -14.33 5.38
N ARG A 96 -18.05 -13.40 6.26
CA ARG A 96 -17.21 -12.26 5.87
C ARG A 96 -15.81 -12.67 5.42
N MET A 97 -15.20 -13.67 6.04
CA MET A 97 -13.93 -14.24 5.57
C MET A 97 -14.08 -14.92 4.21
N ALA A 98 -15.16 -15.67 4.01
CA ALA A 98 -15.45 -16.32 2.74
C ALA A 98 -15.61 -15.29 1.61
N TYR A 99 -16.41 -14.24 1.82
CA TYR A 99 -16.56 -13.17 0.83
C TYR A 99 -15.26 -12.42 0.59
N ALA A 100 -14.49 -12.10 1.64
CA ALA A 100 -13.24 -11.39 1.44
C ALA A 100 -12.30 -12.16 0.52
N TYR A 101 -12.08 -13.45 0.77
CA TYR A 101 -11.23 -14.28 -0.07
C TYR A 101 -11.84 -14.62 -1.43
N GLN A 102 -13.18 -14.71 -1.54
CA GLN A 102 -13.86 -14.98 -2.81
C GLN A 102 -13.64 -13.83 -3.79
N TYR A 103 -13.73 -12.59 -3.32
CA TYR A 103 -13.55 -11.40 -4.14
C TYR A 103 -12.09 -10.95 -4.21
N LEU A 104 -11.22 -11.44 -3.32
CA LEU A 104 -9.80 -11.17 -3.37
C LEU A 104 -9.19 -11.98 -4.50
N THR A 105 -8.52 -11.28 -5.41
CA THR A 105 -8.05 -11.89 -6.65
C THR A 105 -7.17 -13.12 -6.36
N HIS A 106 -7.58 -14.27 -6.90
CA HIS A 106 -6.85 -15.55 -6.84
C HIS A 106 -6.76 -16.23 -5.47
N GLU A 107 -7.60 -15.85 -4.52
CA GLU A 107 -7.64 -16.47 -3.19
C GLU A 107 -8.89 -17.35 -2.97
N GLU A 108 -9.52 -17.81 -4.05
CA GLU A 108 -10.74 -18.61 -4.01
C GLU A 108 -10.56 -19.93 -3.21
N GLU A 109 -9.35 -20.52 -3.23
CA GLU A 109 -9.03 -21.67 -2.38
C GLU A 109 -9.20 -21.37 -0.88
N ARG A 110 -8.83 -20.15 -0.46
CA ARG A 110 -8.95 -19.73 0.94
C ARG A 110 -10.38 -19.42 1.32
N ALA A 111 -11.22 -18.99 0.39
CA ALA A 111 -12.63 -18.74 0.64
C ALA A 111 -13.39 -20.01 1.03
N ILE A 112 -13.07 -21.14 0.39
CA ILE A 112 -13.78 -22.43 0.55
C ILE A 112 -13.90 -22.92 2.00
N PRO A 113 -12.83 -23.04 2.80
CA PRO A 113 -12.95 -23.52 4.18
C PRO A 113 -13.82 -22.62 5.06
N TYR A 114 -13.78 -21.30 4.86
CA TYR A 114 -14.65 -20.36 5.59
C TYR A 114 -16.10 -20.48 5.12
N ALA A 115 -16.34 -20.64 3.82
CA ALA A 115 -17.69 -20.85 3.28
C ALA A 115 -18.31 -22.17 3.78
N LEU A 116 -17.52 -23.24 3.87
CA LEU A 116 -17.95 -24.51 4.47
C LEU A 116 -18.26 -24.36 5.95
N ARG A 117 -17.41 -23.67 6.71
CA ARG A 117 -17.65 -23.41 8.13
C ARG A 117 -18.89 -22.53 8.35
N TRP A 118 -19.11 -21.55 7.48
CA TRP A 118 -20.34 -20.75 7.48
C TRP A 118 -21.57 -21.64 7.26
N ALA A 119 -21.57 -22.52 6.26
CA ALA A 119 -22.66 -23.47 6.01
C ALA A 119 -22.91 -24.45 7.18
N GLU A 120 -21.86 -24.84 7.92
CA GLU A 120 -22.01 -25.67 9.12
C GLU A 120 -22.69 -24.92 10.28
N LEU A 121 -22.33 -23.66 10.47
CA LEU A 121 -22.83 -22.81 11.55
C LEU A 121 -24.23 -22.26 11.27
N ASP A 122 -24.59 -22.09 10.00
CA ASP A 122 -25.92 -21.66 9.54
C ASP A 122 -26.42 -22.49 8.34
N PRO A 123 -26.96 -23.71 8.57
CA PRO A 123 -27.35 -24.62 7.49
C PRO A 123 -28.56 -24.20 6.65
N GLU A 124 -29.33 -23.20 7.10
CA GLU A 124 -30.48 -22.68 6.35
C GLU A 124 -30.06 -21.70 5.25
N GLU A 125 -28.83 -21.18 5.32
CA GLU A 125 -28.28 -20.19 4.39
C GLU A 125 -27.67 -20.86 3.16
N GLN A 126 -28.36 -20.73 2.01
CA GLN A 126 -27.95 -21.36 0.76
C GLN A 126 -26.74 -20.68 0.12
N ASN A 127 -26.53 -19.38 0.41
CA ASN A 127 -25.46 -18.59 -0.19
C ASN A 127 -24.07 -19.16 0.11
N ALA A 128 -23.87 -19.79 1.27
CA ALA A 128 -22.58 -20.37 1.66
C ALA A 128 -22.10 -21.47 0.68
N LEU A 129 -23.02 -22.32 0.19
CA LEU A 129 -22.69 -23.36 -0.77
C LEU A 129 -22.52 -22.82 -2.20
N GLU A 130 -23.20 -21.71 -2.53
CA GLU A 130 -23.01 -20.98 -3.79
C GLU A 130 -21.57 -20.44 -3.87
N VAL A 131 -21.06 -19.80 -2.81
CA VAL A 131 -19.67 -19.33 -2.73
C VAL A 131 -18.67 -20.46 -2.98
N VAL A 132 -18.86 -21.64 -2.35
CA VAL A 132 -17.99 -22.80 -2.58
C VAL A 132 -17.98 -23.23 -4.04
N LYS A 133 -19.15 -23.20 -4.69
CA LYS A 133 -19.30 -23.58 -6.10
C LYS A 133 -18.60 -22.56 -7.01
N GLU A 134 -18.86 -21.27 -6.83
CA GLU A 134 -18.27 -20.18 -7.61
C GLU A 134 -16.74 -20.18 -7.49
N CYS A 135 -16.22 -20.33 -6.27
CA CYS A 135 -14.77 -20.44 -6.03
C CYS A 135 -14.15 -21.61 -6.81
N LYS A 136 -14.78 -22.79 -6.79
CA LYS A 136 -14.29 -23.96 -7.55
C LYS A 136 -14.29 -23.72 -9.06
N GLU A 137 -15.33 -23.07 -9.58
CA GLU A 137 -15.41 -22.74 -11.00
C GLU A 137 -14.31 -21.75 -11.43
N GLU A 138 -13.99 -20.74 -10.61
CA GLU A 138 -12.89 -19.82 -10.88
C GLU A 138 -11.51 -20.49 -10.80
N ILE A 139 -11.29 -21.37 -9.81
CA ILE A 139 -10.06 -22.19 -9.71
C ILE A 139 -9.86 -23.03 -10.98
N GLU A 140 -10.92 -23.69 -11.46
CA GLU A 140 -10.88 -24.47 -12.71
C GLU A 140 -10.59 -23.60 -13.94
N LYS A 141 -11.23 -22.42 -14.06
CA LYS A 141 -10.96 -21.47 -15.15
C LYS A 141 -9.52 -20.97 -15.14
N ARG A 142 -8.96 -20.68 -13.96
CA ARG A 142 -7.58 -20.25 -13.79
C ARG A 142 -6.60 -21.33 -14.25
N ALA A 143 -6.83 -22.58 -13.82
CA ALA A 143 -6.03 -23.73 -14.26
C ALA A 143 -6.10 -23.93 -15.79
N PHE A 144 -7.25 -23.68 -16.43
CA PHE A 144 -7.38 -23.75 -17.88
C PHE A 144 -6.62 -22.64 -18.61
N ARG A 145 -6.66 -21.39 -18.14
CA ARG A 145 -5.93 -20.26 -18.75
C ARG A 145 -4.41 -20.46 -18.73
N ALA A 146 -3.87 -20.97 -17.63
CA ALA A 146 -2.45 -21.31 -17.50
C ALA A 146 -2.00 -22.33 -18.57
N ASN A 147 -2.86 -23.28 -18.92
CA ASN A 147 -2.58 -24.30 -19.93
C ASN A 147 -2.69 -23.82 -21.39
N VAL A 148 -3.29 -22.65 -21.65
CA VAL A 148 -3.47 -22.08 -23.01
C VAL A 148 -2.40 -21.04 -23.34
N ALA A 149 -1.83 -20.38 -22.33
CA ALA A 149 -0.74 -19.41 -22.52
C ALA A 149 0.57 -20.05 -23.03
N THR A 150 0.75 -21.35 -22.83
CA THR A 150 1.91 -22.17 -23.23
C THR A 150 2.22 -22.19 -24.74
N ASP A 151 1.32 -21.70 -25.59
CA ASP A 151 1.42 -21.82 -27.06
C ASP A 151 1.82 -20.52 -27.82
N LYS A 152 2.15 -19.42 -27.14
CA LYS A 152 2.56 -18.17 -27.82
C LYS A 152 3.81 -17.54 -27.22
N VAL A 153 4.95 -17.85 -27.83
CA VAL A 153 6.22 -17.16 -27.62
C VAL A 153 6.41 -16.07 -28.68
N ILE A 154 6.86 -14.88 -28.25
CA ILE A 154 7.57 -13.93 -29.11
C ILE A 154 8.80 -13.41 -28.35
N ASN A 155 9.95 -13.52 -29.02
CA ASN A 155 11.20 -12.83 -28.70
C ASN A 155 10.98 -11.31 -28.62
N GLN A 156 11.29 -10.69 -27.48
CA GLN A 156 11.48 -9.23 -27.39
C GLN A 156 12.71 -8.89 -26.54
N GLU A 157 13.49 -7.94 -27.05
CA GLU A 157 14.70 -7.39 -26.46
C GLU A 157 14.46 -6.89 -25.04
N THR A 158 15.44 -7.13 -24.16
CA THR A 158 15.47 -6.67 -22.77
C THR A 158 15.69 -5.15 -22.75
N ALA A 159 14.83 -4.42 -22.04
CA ALA A 159 15.03 -2.98 -21.84
C ALA A 159 16.10 -2.77 -20.75
N GLU A 160 16.93 -1.74 -20.90
CA GLU A 160 17.81 -1.27 -19.82
C GLU A 160 16.93 -0.53 -18.79
N ILE A 161 17.05 -0.92 -17.51
CA ILE A 161 16.19 -0.45 -16.42
C ILE A 161 17.05 0.42 -15.51
N ASP A 162 16.66 1.67 -15.34
CA ASP A 162 17.30 2.55 -14.36
C ASP A 162 17.04 2.02 -12.93
N GLU A 163 18.04 2.11 -12.07
CA GLU A 163 17.97 1.66 -10.69
C GLU A 163 17.91 2.85 -9.73
N ASP A 164 16.75 3.07 -9.10
CA ASP A 164 16.58 3.93 -7.94
C ASP A 164 15.85 3.19 -6.81
N TRP A 165 16.53 2.19 -6.26
CA TRP A 165 16.00 1.37 -5.16
C TRP A 165 15.89 2.17 -3.86
N CYS A 166 14.71 2.12 -3.25
CA CYS A 166 14.46 2.69 -1.92
C CYS A 166 13.84 1.66 -0.97
N ILE A 167 13.85 1.98 0.32
CA ILE A 167 13.15 1.23 1.37
C ILE A 167 12.36 2.24 2.21
N TYR A 168 11.09 1.97 2.46
CA TYR A 168 10.25 2.81 3.31
C TYR A 168 9.23 2.00 4.11
N LEU A 169 8.73 2.60 5.19
CA LEU A 169 7.63 2.06 5.98
C LEU A 169 6.30 2.52 5.39
N CYS A 170 5.42 1.58 5.10
CA CYS A 170 4.08 1.82 4.59
C CYS A 170 3.05 1.29 5.58
N ASN A 171 2.11 2.13 6.01
CA ASN A 171 1.00 1.72 6.89
C ASN A 171 -0.29 1.39 6.13
N ALA A 172 -0.25 1.52 4.79
CA ALA A 172 -1.43 1.36 3.95
C ALA A 172 -1.48 0.01 3.21
N PHE A 173 -0.40 -0.76 3.23
CA PHE A 173 -0.26 -2.00 2.45
C PHE A 173 -1.00 -3.18 3.10
N ALA A 174 -0.75 -3.43 4.39
CA ALA A 174 -1.49 -4.37 5.22
C ALA A 174 -2.28 -3.56 6.27
N TYR A 175 -3.46 -4.03 6.67
CA TYR A 175 -4.29 -3.26 7.59
C TYR A 175 -3.91 -3.50 9.03
N ASP A 176 -3.77 -2.40 9.76
CA ASP A 176 -3.31 -2.38 11.15
C ASP A 176 -1.92 -3.03 11.37
N LEU A 177 -1.22 -3.45 10.30
CA LEU A 177 0.15 -3.93 10.33
C LEU A 177 1.05 -3.05 9.47
N PRO A 178 2.21 -2.62 9.98
CA PRO A 178 3.17 -1.90 9.17
C PRO A 178 3.76 -2.84 8.10
N ALA A 179 4.07 -2.28 6.94
CA ALA A 179 4.79 -2.95 5.88
C ALA A 179 6.13 -2.26 5.63
N VAL A 180 7.16 -3.04 5.31
CA VAL A 180 8.41 -2.51 4.77
C VAL A 180 8.39 -2.78 3.27
N VAL A 181 8.39 -1.71 2.48
CA VAL A 181 8.38 -1.78 1.03
C VAL A 181 9.79 -1.44 0.53
N ARG A 182 10.36 -2.34 -0.27
CA ARG A 182 11.55 -2.10 -1.08
C ARG A 182 11.12 -2.05 -2.54
N THR A 183 11.29 -0.92 -3.21
CA THR A 183 10.81 -0.72 -4.59
C THR A 183 11.84 0.06 -5.41
N ASN A 184 11.80 -0.09 -6.73
CA ASN A 184 12.61 0.72 -7.64
C ASN A 184 11.80 1.93 -8.12
N LEU A 185 12.11 3.13 -7.62
CA LEU A 185 11.37 4.35 -7.95
C LEU A 185 11.48 4.76 -9.43
N ALA A 186 12.57 4.37 -10.10
CA ALA A 186 12.80 4.70 -11.51
C ALA A 186 11.77 4.06 -12.45
N LEU A 187 11.08 3.00 -11.99
CA LEU A 187 10.00 2.38 -12.75
C LEU A 187 8.77 3.28 -12.93
N ARG A 188 8.68 4.41 -12.23
CA ARG A 188 7.60 5.41 -12.40
C ARG A 188 7.56 5.96 -13.81
N ASP A 189 8.73 6.26 -14.37
CA ASP A 189 8.90 6.91 -15.66
C ASP A 189 9.29 5.90 -16.75
N PHE A 190 9.10 4.60 -16.48
CA PHE A 190 9.46 3.55 -17.42
C PHE A 190 8.55 3.57 -18.66
N GLU A 191 9.13 3.84 -19.83
CA GLU A 191 8.34 4.07 -21.05
C GLU A 191 7.81 2.79 -21.72
N PHE A 192 8.32 1.61 -21.33
CA PHE A 192 8.01 0.33 -21.99
C PHE A 192 7.09 -0.59 -21.18
N THR A 193 6.29 -0.06 -20.25
CA THR A 193 5.32 -0.82 -19.44
C THR A 193 4.41 -1.72 -20.27
N VAL A 194 4.04 -1.30 -21.49
CA VAL A 194 3.22 -2.06 -22.44
C VAL A 194 3.80 -3.43 -22.82
N ASN A 195 5.12 -3.59 -22.74
CA ASN A 195 5.79 -4.85 -23.05
C ASN A 195 5.73 -5.85 -21.88
N TYR A 196 5.36 -5.40 -20.68
CA TYR A 196 5.27 -6.21 -19.47
C TYR A 196 3.84 -6.13 -18.91
N PRO A 197 2.86 -6.71 -19.62
CA PRO A 197 1.44 -6.55 -19.30
C PRO A 197 1.01 -7.39 -18.10
N LYS A 198 1.91 -8.19 -17.52
CA LYS A 198 1.61 -9.12 -16.44
C LYS A 198 2.46 -8.84 -15.22
N ARG A 199 1.88 -9.12 -14.05
CA ARG A 199 2.53 -9.06 -12.77
C ARG A 199 2.69 -10.46 -12.21
N LEU A 200 3.92 -10.87 -11.94
CA LEU A 200 4.23 -12.03 -11.11
C LEU A 200 4.20 -11.63 -9.64
N HIS A 201 3.64 -12.52 -8.82
CA HIS A 201 3.55 -12.37 -7.38
C HIS A 201 3.91 -13.67 -6.69
N LEU A 202 5.01 -13.65 -5.96
CA LEU A 202 5.43 -14.74 -5.10
C LEU A 202 5.24 -14.31 -3.64
N GLN A 203 4.56 -15.13 -2.85
CA GLN A 203 4.40 -14.93 -1.42
C GLN A 203 5.10 -16.04 -0.67
N ILE A 204 6.01 -15.70 0.24
CA ILE A 204 6.76 -16.65 1.05
C ILE A 204 6.33 -16.47 2.50
N LEU A 205 5.83 -17.54 3.12
CA LEU A 205 5.45 -17.52 4.54
C LEU A 205 6.71 -17.66 5.41
N TYR A 206 6.89 -16.75 6.35
CA TYR A 206 7.98 -16.82 7.31
C TYR A 206 7.84 -18.03 8.23
N LYS A 207 8.96 -18.59 8.66
CA LYS A 207 8.96 -19.55 9.77
C LYS A 207 8.90 -18.82 11.11
N ASN A 208 9.52 -17.64 11.19
CA ASN A 208 9.61 -16.85 12.41
C ASN A 208 9.33 -15.37 12.13
N ALA A 209 8.15 -14.90 12.53
CA ALA A 209 7.76 -13.50 12.53
C ALA A 209 7.78 -12.91 13.94
N ASN A 210 7.91 -11.59 14.05
CA ASN A 210 7.69 -10.84 15.29
C ASN A 210 6.24 -10.37 15.41
N ASP A 211 5.89 -9.76 16.54
CA ASP A 211 4.53 -9.28 16.84
C ASP A 211 3.98 -8.24 15.84
N ASN A 212 4.86 -7.62 15.04
CA ASN A 212 4.48 -6.66 14.00
C ASN A 212 4.35 -7.31 12.61
N GLY A 213 4.45 -8.64 12.51
CA GLY A 213 4.36 -9.38 11.24
C GLY A 213 5.63 -9.32 10.38
N PHE A 214 6.75 -8.80 10.91
CA PHE A 214 8.03 -8.75 10.20
C PHE A 214 8.88 -9.99 10.48
N PRO A 215 9.78 -10.38 9.56
CA PRO A 215 10.69 -11.49 9.82
C PRO A 215 11.64 -11.13 10.96
N THR A 216 12.01 -12.14 11.77
CA THR A 216 13.14 -12.00 12.69
C THR A 216 14.43 -11.72 11.92
N LYS A 217 15.48 -11.26 12.60
CA LYS A 217 16.77 -10.96 11.94
C LYS A 217 17.33 -12.21 11.25
N GLU A 218 17.30 -13.34 11.94
CA GLU A 218 17.75 -14.62 11.41
C GLU A 218 16.90 -15.07 10.22
N GLU A 219 15.57 -14.93 10.30
CA GLU A 219 14.66 -15.23 9.18
C GLU A 219 14.96 -14.36 7.96
N GLY A 220 15.28 -13.08 8.19
CA GLY A 220 15.62 -12.12 7.14
C GLY A 220 16.81 -12.54 6.28
N GLU A 221 17.84 -13.14 6.88
CA GLU A 221 19.02 -13.63 6.16
C GLU A 221 18.65 -14.74 5.14
N TYR A 222 17.76 -15.67 5.53
CA TYR A 222 17.29 -16.72 4.61
C TYR A 222 16.36 -16.19 3.51
N LEU A 223 15.56 -15.17 3.82
CA LEU A 223 14.68 -14.56 2.81
C LEU A 223 15.47 -13.87 1.70
N TYR A 224 16.65 -13.32 2.00
CA TYR A 224 17.51 -12.75 0.97
C TYR A 224 18.01 -13.82 -0.01
N ASP A 225 18.37 -15.02 0.45
CA ASP A 225 18.78 -16.11 -0.43
C ASP A 225 17.64 -16.54 -1.38
N ILE A 226 16.39 -16.58 -0.89
CA ILE A 226 15.23 -16.90 -1.73
C ILE A 226 14.97 -15.76 -2.73
N GLU A 227 15.03 -14.52 -2.26
CA GLU A 227 14.85 -13.32 -3.08
C GLU A 227 15.87 -13.27 -4.23
N ASP A 228 17.15 -13.48 -3.94
CA ASP A 228 18.24 -13.51 -4.93
C ASP A 228 17.99 -14.60 -5.99
N ALA A 229 17.60 -15.81 -5.57
CA ALA A 229 17.29 -16.90 -6.49
C ALA A 229 16.08 -16.59 -7.40
N VAL A 230 15.08 -15.89 -6.88
CA VAL A 230 13.91 -15.47 -7.66
C VAL A 230 14.27 -14.35 -8.63
N VAL A 231 15.11 -13.40 -8.20
CA VAL A 231 15.62 -12.31 -9.06
C VAL A 231 16.43 -12.88 -10.22
N GLU A 232 17.31 -13.85 -9.97
CA GLU A 232 18.06 -14.52 -11.04
C GLU A 232 17.14 -15.14 -12.10
N ILE A 233 16.03 -15.77 -11.68
CA ILE A 233 15.02 -16.31 -12.62
C ILE A 233 14.39 -15.16 -13.42
N ILE A 234 13.91 -14.11 -12.76
CA ILE A 234 13.28 -12.94 -13.42
C ILE A 234 14.22 -12.32 -14.46
N GLU A 235 15.49 -12.14 -14.12
CA GLU A 235 16.51 -11.58 -15.01
C GLU A 235 16.81 -12.49 -16.22
N GLN A 236 16.81 -13.82 -16.03
CA GLN A 236 17.00 -14.79 -17.13
C GLN A 236 15.87 -14.73 -18.17
N HIS A 237 14.65 -14.41 -17.75
CA HIS A 237 13.51 -14.14 -18.65
C HIS A 237 13.56 -12.73 -19.26
N GLY A 238 14.48 -11.89 -18.80
CA GLY A 238 14.60 -10.49 -19.21
C GLY A 238 13.39 -9.67 -18.76
N ASP A 239 12.85 -9.99 -17.59
CA ASP A 239 11.74 -9.34 -16.92
C ASP A 239 12.23 -8.49 -15.73
N MET A 240 11.31 -7.84 -15.00
CA MET A 240 11.68 -6.76 -14.07
C MET A 240 11.19 -7.03 -12.66
N LEU A 241 12.10 -7.05 -11.68
CA LEU A 241 11.70 -6.94 -10.29
C LEU A 241 11.18 -5.52 -10.04
N ALA A 242 9.93 -5.40 -9.57
CA ALA A 242 9.34 -4.12 -9.21
C ALA A 242 9.49 -3.78 -7.73
N GLY A 243 9.36 -4.78 -6.86
CA GLY A 243 9.54 -4.56 -5.44
C GLY A 243 9.31 -5.79 -4.56
N VAL A 244 9.70 -5.64 -3.31
CA VAL A 244 9.52 -6.64 -2.25
C VAL A 244 8.86 -5.97 -1.06
N VAL A 245 7.80 -6.59 -0.55
CA VAL A 245 7.07 -6.09 0.61
C VAL A 245 7.11 -7.12 1.72
N LYS A 246 7.49 -6.70 2.92
CA LYS A 246 7.51 -7.53 4.12
C LYS A 246 6.40 -7.06 5.04
N CYS A 247 5.37 -7.87 5.22
CA CYS A 247 4.21 -7.62 6.09
C CYS A 247 3.42 -8.91 6.30
N ASP A 248 2.50 -8.94 7.26
CA ASP A 248 1.57 -10.07 7.48
C ASP A 248 2.26 -11.45 7.46
N GLU A 249 3.42 -11.53 8.13
CA GLU A 249 4.23 -12.76 8.23
C GLU A 249 4.70 -13.33 6.88
N ARG A 250 4.71 -12.49 5.82
CA ARG A 250 5.08 -12.89 4.46
C ARG A 250 6.00 -11.89 3.78
N ALA A 251 6.90 -12.43 2.94
CA ALA A 251 7.59 -11.66 1.92
C ALA A 251 6.79 -11.78 0.63
N HIS A 252 6.38 -10.64 0.09
CA HIS A 252 5.69 -10.51 -1.19
C HIS A 252 6.69 -9.98 -2.21
N ILE A 253 7.04 -10.79 -3.19
CA ILE A 253 7.93 -10.41 -4.30
C ILE A 253 7.06 -10.13 -5.52
N PHE A 254 7.22 -8.94 -6.10
CA PHE A 254 6.47 -8.46 -7.25
C PHE A 254 7.41 -8.20 -8.42
N ALA A 255 7.09 -8.79 -9.57
CA ALA A 255 7.81 -8.56 -10.81
C ALA A 255 6.84 -8.25 -11.95
N TYR A 256 7.24 -7.42 -12.91
CA TYR A 256 6.51 -7.24 -14.17
C TYR A 256 7.16 -8.06 -15.26
N VAL A 257 6.35 -8.91 -15.88
CA VAL A 257 6.77 -9.96 -16.79
C VAL A 257 6.08 -9.83 -18.13
N LYS A 258 6.79 -10.16 -19.21
CA LYS A 258 6.23 -10.19 -20.58
C LYS A 258 5.12 -11.24 -20.69
N ASN A 259 5.31 -12.38 -20.04
CA ASN A 259 4.41 -13.52 -20.02
C ASN A 259 4.69 -14.43 -18.80
N GLU A 260 3.83 -15.42 -18.57
CA GLU A 260 3.88 -16.33 -17.43
C GLU A 260 4.70 -17.62 -17.65
N LEU A 261 5.33 -17.79 -18.80
CA LEU A 261 5.97 -19.06 -19.18
C LEU A 261 7.23 -19.33 -18.37
N GLY A 262 7.43 -20.60 -18.01
CA GLY A 262 8.62 -21.05 -17.25
C GLY A 262 8.52 -20.80 -15.76
N TYR A 263 7.98 -19.65 -15.33
CA TYR A 263 7.97 -19.24 -13.92
C TYR A 263 7.42 -20.27 -12.93
N TYR A 264 6.29 -20.92 -13.23
CA TYR A 264 5.72 -21.92 -12.32
C TYR A 264 6.63 -23.12 -12.13
N ASP A 265 7.22 -23.64 -13.20
CA ASP A 265 8.09 -24.81 -13.14
C ASP A 265 9.44 -24.44 -12.50
N GLU A 266 10.06 -23.35 -12.95
CA GLU A 266 11.38 -22.90 -12.49
C GLU A 266 11.38 -22.46 -11.02
N ILE A 267 10.40 -21.66 -10.59
CA ILE A 267 10.28 -21.26 -9.17
C ILE A 267 9.92 -22.48 -8.32
N SER A 268 9.07 -23.39 -8.81
CA SER A 268 8.72 -24.61 -8.06
C SER A 268 9.91 -25.55 -7.88
N GLU A 269 10.68 -25.79 -8.95
CA GLU A 269 11.92 -26.57 -8.90
C GLU A 269 12.91 -25.92 -7.93
N MET A 270 13.21 -24.62 -8.11
CA MET A 270 14.10 -23.84 -7.26
C MET A 270 13.71 -23.89 -5.78
N MET A 271 12.43 -23.65 -5.46
CA MET A 271 11.93 -23.71 -4.09
C MET A 271 12.04 -25.13 -3.51
N SER A 272 11.76 -26.17 -4.30
CA SER A 272 11.82 -27.56 -3.82
C SER A 272 13.25 -28.06 -3.56
N GLU A 273 14.22 -27.64 -4.38
CA GLU A 273 15.61 -28.09 -4.27
C GLU A 273 16.37 -27.33 -3.21
N ASN A 274 16.20 -26.01 -3.17
CA ASN A 274 17.01 -25.12 -2.32
C ASN A 274 16.29 -24.74 -1.02
N PHE A 275 14.96 -24.67 -1.03
CA PHE A 275 14.16 -24.15 0.09
C PHE A 275 12.96 -25.05 0.47
N PRO A 276 13.14 -26.39 0.59
CA PRO A 276 12.03 -27.35 0.73
C PRO A 276 11.15 -27.15 1.97
N ASP A 277 11.66 -26.45 2.98
CA ASP A 277 10.97 -26.20 4.24
C ASP A 277 10.12 -24.91 4.23
N TYR A 278 10.10 -24.15 3.12
CA TYR A 278 9.33 -22.92 2.99
C TYR A 278 8.01 -23.15 2.26
N ALA A 279 6.92 -22.64 2.85
CA ALA A 279 5.63 -22.58 2.20
C ALA A 279 5.52 -21.30 1.37
N TYR A 280 5.05 -21.42 0.13
CA TYR A 280 4.89 -20.28 -0.76
C TYR A 280 3.65 -20.41 -1.65
N THR A 281 3.20 -19.28 -2.19
CA THR A 281 2.22 -19.22 -3.28
C THR A 281 2.78 -18.39 -4.43
N LEU A 282 2.52 -18.80 -5.66
CA LEU A 282 2.93 -18.09 -6.87
C LEU A 282 1.70 -17.85 -7.74
N ALA A 283 1.56 -16.63 -8.23
CA ALA A 283 0.52 -16.24 -9.16
C ALA A 283 1.04 -15.25 -10.20
N VAL A 284 0.45 -15.26 -11.39
CA VAL A 284 0.70 -14.26 -12.44
C VAL A 284 -0.63 -13.65 -12.87
N PHE A 285 -0.70 -12.33 -12.85
CA PHE A 285 -1.90 -11.53 -13.09
C PHE A 285 -1.73 -10.70 -14.36
N GLU A 286 -2.83 -10.42 -15.07
CA GLU A 286 -2.84 -9.31 -16.04
C GLU A 286 -2.84 -8.00 -15.26
N ASP A 287 -1.87 -7.12 -15.54
CA ASP A 287 -1.71 -5.81 -14.92
C ASP A 287 -1.08 -4.82 -15.91
N LYS A 288 -1.82 -4.54 -16.99
CA LYS A 288 -1.34 -3.71 -18.11
C LYS A 288 -1.05 -2.27 -17.74
N ASP A 289 -1.76 -1.79 -16.73
CA ASP A 289 -1.66 -0.41 -16.25
C ASP A 289 -0.70 -0.29 -15.05
N TRP A 290 0.00 -1.37 -14.70
CA TRP A 290 0.99 -1.42 -13.62
C TRP A 290 0.43 -0.92 -12.29
N VAL A 291 -0.81 -1.29 -12.04
CA VAL A 291 -1.59 -0.85 -10.90
C VAL A 291 -0.89 -1.17 -9.60
N MET A 292 -0.40 -2.41 -9.44
CA MET A 292 0.24 -2.80 -8.19
C MET A 292 1.50 -1.97 -7.93
N TYR A 293 2.26 -1.66 -8.98
CA TYR A 293 3.39 -0.76 -8.85
C TYR A 293 2.93 0.63 -8.41
N PHE A 294 2.08 1.31 -9.18
CA PHE A 294 1.73 2.71 -8.91
C PHE A 294 0.90 2.94 -7.65
N HIS A 295 0.12 1.97 -7.21
CA HIS A 295 -0.81 2.13 -6.08
C HIS A 295 -0.49 1.26 -4.86
N GLY A 296 0.39 0.27 -5.02
CA GLY A 296 0.80 -0.65 -3.96
C GLY A 296 2.27 -0.52 -3.56
N LEU A 297 3.18 -0.33 -4.53
CA LEU A 297 4.62 -0.30 -4.28
C LEU A 297 5.23 1.09 -4.34
N TYR A 298 4.69 1.96 -5.18
CA TYR A 298 5.18 3.32 -5.33
C TYR A 298 4.66 4.15 -4.14
N PRO A 299 5.54 4.89 -3.46
CA PRO A 299 5.16 5.65 -2.29
C PRO A 299 4.14 6.74 -2.65
N ASP A 300 3.22 7.02 -1.72
CA ASP A 300 2.41 8.23 -1.83
C ASP A 300 3.27 9.50 -1.62
N ARG A 301 2.66 10.69 -1.73
CA ARG A 301 3.41 11.95 -1.62
C ARG A 301 4.14 12.12 -0.29
N TYR A 302 3.57 11.63 0.82
CA TYR A 302 4.16 11.78 2.15
C TYR A 302 5.27 10.76 2.36
N GLU A 303 5.03 9.51 1.95
CA GLU A 303 6.03 8.44 1.97
C GLU A 303 7.22 8.82 1.07
N TYR A 304 6.96 9.36 -0.12
CA TYR A 304 8.00 9.82 -1.05
C TYR A 304 8.82 10.95 -0.44
N GLN A 305 8.15 11.95 0.14
CA GLN A 305 8.83 13.04 0.83
C GLN A 305 9.71 12.54 1.99
N SER A 306 9.25 11.52 2.72
CA SER A 306 10.01 10.92 3.82
C SER A 306 11.25 10.18 3.32
N ILE A 307 11.17 9.51 2.17
CA ILE A 307 12.34 8.93 1.49
C ILE A 307 13.33 10.03 1.11
N MET A 308 12.86 11.16 0.57
CA MET A 308 13.73 12.30 0.22
C MET A 308 14.37 12.93 1.46
N ASN A 309 13.61 13.12 2.53
CA ASN A 309 14.11 13.62 3.81
C ASN A 309 15.21 12.71 4.36
N MET A 310 14.97 11.38 4.39
CA MET A 310 15.95 10.39 4.82
C MET A 310 17.24 10.47 4.01
N ARG A 311 17.16 10.48 2.67
CA ARG A 311 18.33 10.59 1.78
C ARG A 311 19.13 11.86 2.05
N LEU A 312 18.45 13.00 2.25
CA LEU A 312 19.10 14.28 2.56
C LEU A 312 19.79 14.24 3.93
N ILE A 313 19.14 13.71 4.96
CA ILE A 313 19.70 13.57 6.31
C ILE A 313 20.94 12.66 6.29
N GLU A 314 20.89 11.54 5.57
CA GLU A 314 22.03 10.64 5.40
C GLU A 314 23.20 11.33 4.68
N ASN A 315 22.91 12.16 3.67
CA ASN A 315 23.91 12.96 2.99
C ASN A 315 24.57 13.97 3.94
N ILE A 316 23.76 14.69 4.74
CA ILE A 316 24.24 15.63 5.77
C ILE A 316 25.14 14.89 6.79
N LYS A 317 24.68 13.76 7.33
CA LYS A 317 25.46 12.90 8.25
C LYS A 317 26.79 12.48 7.63
N SER A 318 26.76 12.01 6.39
CA SER A 318 27.95 11.52 5.66
C SER A 318 28.99 12.62 5.39
N ASN A 319 28.55 13.89 5.35
CA ASN A 319 29.44 15.04 5.22
C ASN A 319 30.10 15.48 6.55
N GLY A 320 29.87 14.72 7.63
CA GLY A 320 30.47 14.92 8.94
C GLY A 320 29.78 15.99 9.77
N ASP A 321 28.48 16.16 9.58
CA ASP A 321 27.66 17.09 10.36
C ASP A 321 27.52 16.66 11.83
N SER A 322 27.41 17.64 12.72
CA SER A 322 27.24 17.47 14.17
C SER A 322 25.80 17.18 14.61
N MET A 323 24.84 17.22 13.69
CA MET A 323 23.41 16.95 13.90
C MET A 323 22.74 17.81 14.97
N VAL A 324 23.29 19.00 15.23
CA VAL A 324 22.71 19.96 16.19
C VAL A 324 21.54 20.75 15.57
N PRO A 325 20.54 21.15 16.37
CA PRO A 325 19.46 22.04 15.90
C PRO A 325 20.00 23.33 15.29
N ARG A 326 19.34 23.81 14.23
CA ARG A 326 19.68 25.04 13.52
C ARG A 326 18.51 25.52 12.67
N VAL A 327 18.62 26.72 12.13
CA VAL A 327 17.65 27.23 11.16
C VAL A 327 17.64 26.33 9.93
N LEU A 328 16.50 25.69 9.69
CA LEU A 328 16.18 24.98 8.45
C LEU A 328 15.50 25.96 7.51
N GLU A 329 15.88 25.94 6.25
CA GLU A 329 15.26 26.72 5.18
C GLU A 329 14.25 25.82 4.47
N HIS A 330 13.00 26.23 4.38
CA HIS A 330 11.95 25.52 3.67
C HIS A 330 11.50 26.36 2.47
N CYS A 331 11.56 25.78 1.28
CA CYS A 331 11.18 26.38 0.01
C CYS A 331 9.77 25.93 -0.36
N LEU A 332 8.90 26.89 -0.68
CA LEU A 332 7.53 26.66 -1.12
C LEU A 332 7.20 27.58 -2.30
N CYS A 333 6.42 27.07 -3.24
CA CYS A 333 6.01 27.79 -4.43
C CYS A 333 4.49 27.97 -4.43
N PHE A 334 4.00 29.14 -4.82
CA PHE A 334 2.58 29.49 -4.84
C PHE A 334 2.16 30.02 -6.20
N THR A 335 0.89 29.81 -6.53
CA THR A 335 0.26 30.38 -7.73
C THR A 335 0.27 31.92 -7.72
N THR A 336 0.17 32.55 -6.54
CA THR A 336 0.16 34.01 -6.38
C THR A 336 0.94 34.48 -5.14
N GLU A 337 1.41 35.73 -5.16
CA GLU A 337 2.03 36.39 -4.00
C GLU A 337 1.06 36.50 -2.82
N GLU A 338 -0.23 36.76 -3.07
CA GLU A 338 -1.26 36.86 -2.03
C GLU A 338 -1.42 35.54 -1.26
N ASN A 339 -1.36 34.42 -1.96
CA ASN A 339 -1.41 33.09 -1.37
C ASN A 339 -0.19 32.80 -0.50
N GLY A 340 1.01 33.10 -1.00
CA GLY A 340 2.24 32.94 -0.21
C GLY A 340 2.27 33.81 1.05
N GLU A 341 1.77 35.05 0.98
CA GLU A 341 1.67 35.93 2.15
C GLU A 341 0.60 35.44 3.16
N ALA A 342 -0.50 34.85 2.68
CA ALA A 342 -1.52 34.25 3.54
C ALA A 342 -0.99 33.00 4.27
N PHE A 343 -0.27 32.13 3.56
CA PHE A 343 0.46 31.00 4.13
C PHE A 343 1.51 31.47 5.16
N LEU A 344 2.32 32.47 4.81
CA LEU A 344 3.35 33.02 5.69
C LEU A 344 2.77 33.48 7.03
N ALA A 345 1.62 34.17 7.00
CA ALA A 345 0.95 34.63 8.21
C ALA A 345 0.60 33.47 9.17
N LYS A 346 0.27 32.28 8.65
CA LYS A 346 -0.03 31.08 9.44
C LYS A 346 1.22 30.48 10.07
N VAL A 347 2.25 30.22 9.28
CA VAL A 347 3.48 29.58 9.80
C VAL A 347 4.25 30.48 10.77
N MET A 348 4.09 31.81 10.68
CA MET A 348 4.65 32.73 11.66
C MET A 348 4.05 32.55 13.07
N GLU A 349 2.79 32.09 13.20
CA GLU A 349 2.20 31.74 14.49
C GLU A 349 2.87 30.49 15.11
N GLU A 350 3.44 29.63 14.27
CA GLU A 350 4.17 28.40 14.63
C GLU A 350 5.70 28.59 14.72
N GLY A 351 6.15 29.85 14.75
CA GLY A 351 7.55 30.22 15.00
C GLY A 351 8.45 30.26 13.77
N PHE A 352 7.92 30.09 12.56
CA PHE A 352 8.68 30.31 11.33
C PHE A 352 8.92 31.80 11.07
N ILE A 353 10.03 32.12 10.39
CA ILE A 353 10.38 33.46 9.93
C ILE A 353 10.49 33.49 8.40
N LYS A 354 10.15 34.63 7.79
CA LYS A 354 10.42 34.87 6.36
C LYS A 354 11.92 35.06 6.14
N LEU A 355 12.51 34.29 5.22
CA LEU A 355 13.90 34.45 4.80
C LEU A 355 14.01 35.21 3.47
N SER A 356 13.24 34.78 2.47
CA SER A 356 13.14 35.44 1.16
C SER A 356 11.79 35.17 0.50
N SER A 357 11.45 35.96 -0.51
CA SER A 357 10.39 35.63 -1.46
C SER A 357 10.67 36.28 -2.81
N GLU A 358 10.36 35.57 -3.90
CA GLU A 358 10.66 36.01 -5.26
C GLU A 358 9.50 35.69 -6.22
N ASN A 359 9.24 36.60 -7.16
CA ASN A 359 8.31 36.33 -8.27
C ASN A 359 9.11 35.89 -9.49
N LEU A 360 8.96 34.62 -9.83
CA LEU A 360 9.71 33.90 -10.84
C LEU A 360 8.92 33.72 -12.15
N SER A 361 7.79 34.43 -12.31
CA SER A 361 6.94 34.36 -13.51
C SER A 361 7.65 34.67 -14.84
N ASN A 362 8.78 35.37 -14.79
CA ASN A 362 9.59 35.71 -15.97
C ASN A 362 10.75 34.73 -16.21
N ASN A 363 10.88 33.67 -15.40
CA ASN A 363 11.92 32.66 -15.55
C ASN A 363 11.43 31.53 -16.46
N GLU A 364 12.12 31.30 -17.57
CA GLU A 364 11.75 30.25 -18.54
C GLU A 364 12.05 28.82 -18.04
N ALA A 365 12.84 28.67 -16.98
CA ALA A 365 13.26 27.39 -16.43
C ALA A 365 12.41 26.90 -15.25
N ILE A 366 11.37 27.64 -14.86
CA ILE A 366 10.56 27.37 -13.66
C ILE A 366 9.14 26.99 -14.05
N ASP A 367 8.50 26.20 -13.18
CA ASP A 367 7.09 25.88 -13.28
C ASP A 367 6.25 27.16 -13.33
N LYS A 368 5.48 27.29 -14.41
CA LYS A 368 4.61 28.45 -14.64
C LYS A 368 3.32 28.38 -13.83
N GLU A 369 3.02 27.22 -13.25
CA GLU A 369 1.84 27.02 -12.41
C GLU A 369 2.03 27.69 -11.04
N HIS A 370 3.22 27.58 -10.44
CA HIS A 370 3.56 28.16 -9.12
C HIS A 370 4.75 29.14 -9.18
N PRO A 371 4.59 30.33 -9.80
CA PRO A 371 5.70 31.24 -10.06
C PRO A 371 6.17 32.04 -8.84
N TYR A 372 5.50 31.99 -7.69
CA TYR A 372 5.89 32.78 -6.50
C TYR A 372 6.58 31.89 -5.47
N GLU A 373 7.89 32.05 -5.33
CA GLU A 373 8.69 31.32 -4.35
C GLU A 373 8.71 32.06 -3.02
N LEU A 374 8.56 31.32 -1.93
CA LEU A 374 8.69 31.78 -0.55
C LEU A 374 9.63 30.84 0.18
N VAL A 375 10.68 31.41 0.79
CA VAL A 375 11.56 30.67 1.70
C VAL A 375 11.30 31.13 3.12
N ILE A 376 10.92 30.17 3.97
CA ILE A 376 10.75 30.37 5.40
C ILE A 376 11.84 29.62 6.17
N GLY A 377 12.06 29.96 7.42
CA GLY A 377 12.93 29.17 8.28
C GLY A 377 12.53 29.12 9.73
N ARG A 378 12.93 28.06 10.41
CA ARG A 378 12.72 27.83 11.84
C ARG A 378 13.89 27.05 12.40
N GLU A 379 14.29 27.35 13.63
CA GLU A 379 15.34 26.60 14.32
C GLU A 379 14.76 25.30 14.87
N ASP A 380 15.09 24.18 14.21
CA ASP A 380 14.55 22.86 14.53
C ASP A 380 15.67 21.81 14.65
N ALA A 381 15.37 20.75 15.41
CA ALA A 381 16.05 19.47 15.24
C ALA A 381 15.45 18.78 14.00
N PHE A 382 16.28 18.13 13.18
CA PHE A 382 15.86 17.64 11.86
C PHE A 382 16.11 16.15 11.64
N GLU A 383 16.46 15.40 12.69
CA GLU A 383 16.59 13.94 12.57
C GLU A 383 15.24 13.25 12.34
N ASP A 384 14.16 13.86 12.84
CA ASP A 384 12.76 13.39 12.69
C ASP A 384 11.90 14.51 12.06
N ILE A 385 12.31 15.02 10.89
CA ILE A 385 11.70 16.23 10.28
C ILE A 385 10.32 16.00 9.64
N ASP A 386 9.93 14.74 9.43
CA ASP A 386 8.79 14.36 8.58
C ASP A 386 7.48 15.04 9.01
N GLU A 387 7.15 15.06 10.31
CA GLU A 387 5.91 15.72 10.79
C GLU A 387 5.86 17.21 10.46
N THR A 388 7.00 17.91 10.54
CA THR A 388 7.09 19.32 10.18
C THR A 388 6.93 19.51 8.69
N VAL A 389 7.59 18.67 7.89
CA VAL A 389 7.50 18.75 6.43
C VAL A 389 6.08 18.44 5.94
N TRP A 390 5.45 17.38 6.45
CA TRP A 390 4.07 17.03 6.09
C TRP A 390 3.07 18.12 6.47
N TYR A 391 3.24 18.75 7.64
CA TYR A 391 2.45 19.91 8.03
C TYR A 391 2.59 21.07 7.02
N LEU A 392 3.81 21.37 6.58
CA LEU A 392 4.06 22.43 5.59
C LEU A 392 3.50 22.07 4.21
N MET A 393 3.56 20.79 3.80
CA MET A 393 2.96 20.31 2.55
C MET A 393 1.44 20.52 2.56
N ASP A 394 0.76 20.08 3.61
CA ASP A 394 -0.70 20.21 3.74
C ASP A 394 -1.12 21.68 3.78
N LEU A 395 -0.41 22.48 4.58
CA LEU A 395 -0.73 23.90 4.71
C LEU A 395 -0.47 24.65 3.40
N ALA A 396 0.59 24.33 2.65
CA ALA A 396 0.85 24.96 1.36
C ALA A 396 -0.28 24.70 0.37
N GLU A 397 -0.77 23.46 0.32
CA GLU A 397 -1.90 23.06 -0.54
C GLU A 397 -3.18 23.82 -0.19
N GLU A 398 -3.46 24.09 1.10
CA GLU A 398 -4.59 24.92 1.53
C GLU A 398 -4.57 26.35 0.95
N PHE A 399 -3.40 26.83 0.53
CA PHE A 399 -3.19 28.15 -0.08
C PHE A 399 -2.81 28.07 -1.57
N ASP A 400 -3.17 27.02 -2.30
CA ASP A 400 -2.81 26.82 -3.71
C ASP A 400 -1.29 26.98 -3.95
N GLY A 401 -0.50 26.32 -3.10
CA GLY A 401 0.94 26.21 -3.20
C GLY A 401 1.44 24.78 -3.06
N GLU A 402 2.72 24.60 -3.38
CA GLU A 402 3.43 23.35 -3.36
C GLU A 402 4.71 23.49 -2.53
N TYR A 403 4.98 22.49 -1.71
CA TYR A 403 6.23 22.41 -0.96
C TYR A 403 7.32 21.82 -1.86
N ASP A 404 8.42 22.56 -2.03
CA ASP A 404 9.52 22.18 -2.93
C ASP A 404 10.61 21.39 -2.19
N GLY A 405 10.93 21.78 -0.96
CA GLY A 405 11.94 21.08 -0.18
C GLY A 405 12.46 21.86 1.00
N TRP A 406 13.45 21.28 1.68
CA TRP A 406 14.19 21.97 2.71
C TRP A 406 15.70 21.80 2.56
N ALA A 407 16.44 22.73 3.14
CA ALA A 407 17.88 22.70 3.17
C ALA A 407 18.40 23.25 4.51
N CYS A 408 19.64 22.88 4.82
CA CYS A 408 20.40 23.51 5.90
C CYS A 408 21.89 23.51 5.54
N HIS A 409 22.65 24.37 6.22
CA HIS A 409 24.10 24.37 6.09
C HIS A 409 24.74 23.29 6.97
N ILE A 410 25.84 22.70 6.50
CA ILE A 410 26.62 21.73 7.25
C ILE A 410 27.36 22.42 8.41
N VAL A 411 27.21 21.89 9.61
CA VAL A 411 27.86 22.33 10.86
C VAL A 411 28.71 21.17 11.39
N LYS A 412 30.03 21.36 11.47
CA LYS A 412 31.00 20.36 11.90
C LYS A 412 31.45 20.54 13.33
#